data_AF-A0A957NTD8-F1
#
_entry.id   AF-A0A957NTD8-F1
#
_cell.length_a   1.000
_cell.length_b   1.000
_cell.length_c   1.000
_cell.angle_alpha   90.00
_cell.angle_beta   90.00
_cell.angle_gamma   90.00
#
_symmetry.space_group_name_H-M   'P 1'
#
loop_
_entity.id
_entity.type
_entity.pdbx_description
1 polymer ?
#
loop_
_entity_poly.entity_id
_entity_poly.type
_entity_poly.pdbx_seq_one_letter_code
_entity_poly.pdbx_strand_id
1 'polypeptide(L)'
;MINPSRVLLFRTGYKFAKRVLDITLCLLALPCILPIILLCSVLIYIDNPGPIFFKQLRTGKGGRRFKMFKLRTMATNAEELKLKYAHLNELTWPDFKITNDPRVTRVGRILRKTSLD
;
A
#
# COMPACT_ATOMS: atom_id res chain seq x y z
N MET A 1 -27.00 18.84 5.25
CA MET A 1 -27.03 17.43 4.79
C MET A 1 -26.74 17.39 3.29
N ILE A 2 -25.71 16.67 2.85
CA ILE A 2 -25.38 16.53 1.42
C ILE A 2 -26.46 15.67 0.76
N ASN A 3 -27.12 16.16 -0.28
CA ASN A 3 -28.09 15.37 -1.04
C ASN A 3 -27.34 14.37 -1.96
N PRO A 4 -27.43 13.06 -1.70
CA PRO A 4 -26.66 12.06 -2.45
C PRO A 4 -27.09 11.97 -3.92
N SER A 5 -28.28 12.42 -4.32
CA SER A 5 -28.72 12.40 -5.72
C SER A 5 -28.05 13.47 -6.59
N ARG A 6 -27.50 14.54 -6.00
CA ARG A 6 -26.73 15.58 -6.71
C ARG A 6 -25.24 15.26 -6.86
N VAL A 7 -24.75 14.22 -6.19
CA VAL A 7 -23.34 13.87 -6.20
C VAL A 7 -23.08 12.83 -7.30
N LEU A 8 -22.28 13.21 -8.31
CA LEU A 8 -21.93 12.42 -9.50
C LEU A 8 -21.49 10.99 -9.18
N LEU A 9 -20.75 10.81 -8.08
CA LEU A 9 -20.28 9.53 -7.56
C LEU A 9 -21.41 8.53 -7.26
N PHE A 10 -22.65 8.96 -7.03
CA PHE A 10 -23.77 8.07 -6.74
C PHE A 10 -24.56 7.64 -7.99
N ARG A 11 -24.39 8.33 -9.13
CA ARG A 11 -25.08 7.98 -10.38
C ARG A 11 -24.60 6.64 -10.94
N THR A 12 -25.54 5.78 -11.35
CA THR A 12 -25.23 4.42 -11.85
C THR A 12 -24.38 4.45 -13.11
N GLY A 13 -24.70 5.34 -14.07
CA GLY A 13 -23.91 5.50 -15.30
C GLY A 13 -22.45 5.88 -15.04
N TYR A 14 -22.21 6.82 -14.11
CA TYR A 14 -20.86 7.20 -13.70
C TYR A 14 -20.09 6.03 -13.09
N LYS A 15 -20.72 5.26 -12.18
CA LYS A 15 -20.09 4.11 -11.53
C LYS A 15 -19.69 3.04 -12.55
N PHE A 16 -20.55 2.76 -13.54
CA PHE A 16 -20.27 1.80 -14.60
C PHE A 16 -19.11 2.28 -15.47
N ALA A 17 -19.19 3.51 -16.00
CA ALA A 17 -18.14 4.08 -16.83
C ALA A 17 -16.78 4.14 -16.11
N LYS A 18 -16.77 4.57 -14.83
CA LYS A 18 -15.57 4.57 -13.98
C LYS A 18 -14.99 3.17 -13.83
N ARG A 19 -15.83 2.15 -13.63
CA ARG A 19 -15.37 0.77 -13.47
C ARG A 19 -14.76 0.21 -14.75
N VAL A 20 -15.37 0.49 -15.90
CA VAL A 20 -14.82 0.11 -17.21
C VAL A 20 -13.47 0.78 -17.41
N LEU A 21 -13.39 2.10 -17.23
CA LEU A 21 -12.14 2.86 -17.33
C LEU A 21 -11.04 2.29 -16.43
N ASP A 22 -11.33 2.03 -15.16
CA ASP A 22 -10.37 1.49 -14.20
C ASP A 22 -9.81 0.13 -14.64
N ILE A 23 -10.69 -0.79 -15.05
CA ILE A 23 -10.27 -2.13 -15.50
C ILE A 23 -9.43 -2.02 -16.77
N THR A 24 -9.86 -1.22 -17.75
CA THR A 24 -9.15 -1.04 -19.02
C THR A 24 -7.76 -0.45 -18.78
N LEU A 25 -7.64 0.62 -17.99
CA LEU A 25 -6.35 1.22 -17.66
C LEU A 25 -5.44 0.25 -16.90
N CYS A 26 -5.98 -0.50 -15.93
CA CYS A 26 -5.21 -1.52 -15.22
C CYS A 26 -4.70 -2.60 -16.17
N LEU A 27 -5.52 -3.14 -17.08
CA LEU A 27 -5.11 -4.18 -18.01
C LEU A 27 -4.05 -3.69 -19.01
N LEU A 28 -4.15 -2.44 -19.47
CA LEU A 28 -3.17 -1.85 -20.37
C LEU A 28 -1.84 -1.56 -19.68
N ALA A 29 -1.86 -1.15 -18.40
CA ALA A 29 -0.64 -0.85 -17.64
C ALA A 29 0.05 -2.12 -17.09
N LEU A 30 -0.69 -3.21 -16.87
CA LEU A 30 -0.21 -4.41 -16.20
C LEU A 30 1.05 -5.04 -16.86
N PRO A 31 1.16 -5.17 -18.20
CA PRO A 31 2.36 -5.73 -18.84
C PRO A 31 3.64 -4.96 -18.54
N CYS A 32 3.55 -3.63 -18.37
CA CYS A 32 4.70 -2.79 -18.03
C CYS A 32 4.97 -2.79 -16.51
N ILE A 33 3.93 -2.87 -15.68
CA ILE A 33 4.05 -2.86 -14.22
C ILE A 33 4.55 -4.21 -13.67
N LEU A 34 4.15 -5.34 -14.28
CA LEU A 34 4.56 -6.68 -13.84
C LEU A 34 6.08 -6.90 -13.77
N PRO A 35 6.90 -6.55 -14.78
CA PRO A 35 8.35 -6.70 -14.69
C PRO A 35 8.96 -5.81 -13.61
N ILE A 36 8.39 -4.62 -13.36
CA ILE A 36 8.83 -3.73 -12.27
C ILE A 36 8.52 -4.38 -10.91
N ILE A 37 7.30 -4.90 -10.72
CA ILE A 37 6.93 -5.63 -9.50
C ILE A 37 7.83 -6.84 -9.31
N LEU A 38 8.11 -7.62 -10.36
CA LEU A 38 8.98 -8.78 -10.30
C LEU A 38 10.41 -8.39 -9.86
N LEU A 39 10.99 -7.35 -10.48
CA LEU A 39 12.31 -6.85 -10.10
C LEU A 39 12.35 -6.41 -8.62
N CYS A 40 11.37 -5.62 -8.19
CA CYS A 40 11.28 -5.18 -6.79
C CYS A 40 11.11 -6.38 -5.84
N SER A 41 10.33 -7.38 -6.25
CA SER A 41 10.09 -8.61 -5.48
C SER A 41 11.38 -9.39 -5.25
N VAL A 42 12.21 -9.54 -6.30
CA VAL A 42 13.53 -10.19 -6.20
C VAL A 42 14.44 -9.39 -5.28
N LEU A 43 14.51 -8.06 -5.44
CA LEU A 43 15.35 -7.21 -4.59
C LEU A 43 14.93 -7.28 -3.11
N ILE A 44 13.63 -7.28 -2.81
CA ILE A 44 13.13 -7.44 -1.44
C ILE A 44 13.55 -8.79 -0.87
N TYR A 45 13.39 -9.86 -1.64
CA TYR A 45 13.71 -11.21 -1.17
C TYR A 45 15.20 -11.39 -0.87
N ILE A 46 16.08 -10.81 -1.70
CA ILE A 46 17.53 -10.82 -1.49
C ILE A 46 17.92 -9.99 -0.25
N ASP A 47 17.34 -8.80 -0.08
CA ASP A 47 17.68 -7.88 1.02
C ASP A 47 17.19 -8.38 2.39
N ASN A 48 16.00 -8.99 2.42
CA ASN A 48 15.46 -9.61 3.62
C ASN A 48 14.54 -10.78 3.20
N PRO A 49 14.96 -12.05 3.33
CA PRO A 49 14.15 -13.19 2.90
C PRO A 49 12.78 -13.26 3.60
N GLY A 50 11.78 -13.81 2.92
CA GLY A 50 10.42 -14.02 3.44
C GLY A 50 9.32 -13.47 2.53
N PRO A 51 8.10 -13.23 3.08
CA PRO A 51 6.96 -12.78 2.29
C PRO A 51 7.21 -11.42 1.61
N ILE A 52 7.09 -11.39 0.28
CA ILE A 52 7.33 -10.18 -0.51
C ILE A 52 6.21 -9.15 -0.34
N PHE A 53 4.96 -9.61 -0.20
CA PHE A 53 3.81 -8.71 -0.09
C PHE A 53 3.35 -8.55 1.35
N PHE A 54 3.17 -7.30 1.75
CA PHE A 54 2.46 -6.90 2.98
C PHE A 54 0.98 -6.66 2.66
N LYS A 55 0.10 -7.01 3.60
CA LYS A 55 -1.36 -6.89 3.46
C LYS A 55 -1.91 -5.95 4.53
N GLN A 56 -2.53 -4.85 4.12
CA GLN A 56 -3.16 -3.90 5.03
C GLN A 56 -4.67 -3.87 4.83
N LEU A 57 -5.45 -3.98 5.90
CA LEU A 57 -6.90 -3.78 5.83
C LEU A 57 -7.23 -2.30 5.69
N ARG A 58 -8.01 -1.95 4.65
CA ARG A 58 -8.47 -0.58 4.38
C ARG A 58 -9.98 -0.55 4.23
N THR A 59 -10.59 0.59 4.56
CA THR A 59 -12.02 0.83 4.32
C THR A 59 -12.21 1.21 2.87
N GLY A 60 -13.03 0.43 2.15
CA GLY A 60 -13.37 0.66 0.75
C GLY A 60 -14.80 1.18 0.57
N LYS A 61 -15.34 0.93 -0.63
CA LYS A 61 -16.67 1.40 -1.04
C LYS A 61 -17.78 0.88 -0.11
N GLY A 62 -18.62 1.80 0.36
CA GLY A 62 -19.75 1.47 1.24
C GLY A 62 -19.32 0.91 2.60
N GLY A 63 -18.14 1.29 3.10
CA GLY A 63 -17.62 0.82 4.38
C GLY A 63 -17.02 -0.60 4.35
N ARG A 64 -17.08 -1.31 3.22
CA ARG A 64 -16.57 -2.67 3.10
C ARG A 64 -15.04 -2.68 3.21
N ARG A 65 -14.51 -3.47 4.16
CA ARG A 65 -13.07 -3.64 4.33
C ARG A 65 -12.49 -4.50 3.20
N PHE A 66 -11.29 -4.17 2.73
CA PHE A 66 -10.55 -4.99 1.78
C PHE A 66 -9.06 -5.03 2.13
N LYS A 67 -8.37 -6.08 1.67
CA LYS A 67 -6.92 -6.24 1.82
C LYS A 67 -6.22 -5.48 0.70
N MET A 68 -5.52 -4.41 1.04
CA MET A 68 -4.61 -3.70 0.17
C MET A 68 -3.26 -4.41 0.20
N PHE A 69 -2.80 -4.86 -0.97
CA PHE A 69 -1.48 -5.47 -1.12
C PHE A 69 -0.45 -4.38 -1.44
N LYS A 70 0.73 -4.51 -0.84
CA LYS A 70 1.89 -3.64 -1.02
C LYS A 70 3.16 -4.48 -1.03
N LEU A 71 4.20 -4.01 -1.68
CA LEU A 71 5.52 -4.59 -1.52
C LEU A 71 6.05 -4.31 -0.11
N ARG A 72 6.67 -5.31 0.48
CA ARG A 72 7.18 -5.22 1.85
C ARG A 72 8.47 -4.40 1.86
N THR A 73 8.45 -3.29 2.58
CA THR A 73 9.62 -2.42 2.77
C THR A 73 10.24 -2.54 4.16
N MET A 74 9.59 -3.24 5.09
CA MET A 74 10.05 -3.44 6.46
C MET A 74 10.55 -4.87 6.66
N ALA A 75 11.43 -5.08 7.64
CA ALA A 75 11.92 -6.42 7.99
C ALA A 75 10.77 -7.36 8.41
N THR A 76 10.96 -8.68 8.28
CA THR A 76 10.02 -9.72 8.75
C THR A 76 9.56 -9.53 10.19
N ASN A 77 10.47 -9.13 11.07
CA ASN A 77 10.25 -8.94 12.50
C ASN A 77 9.88 -7.48 12.88
N ALA A 78 9.38 -6.69 11.93
CA ALA A 78 9.11 -5.25 12.15
C ALA A 78 8.12 -4.97 13.29
N GLU A 79 7.21 -5.89 13.64
CA GLU A 79 6.31 -5.69 14.78
C GLU A 79 6.98 -5.90 16.14
N GLU A 80 7.90 -6.87 16.26
CA GLU A 80 8.74 -7.01 17.45
C GLU A 80 9.62 -5.76 17.62
N LEU A 81 10.22 -5.30 16.52
CA LEU A 81 11.01 -4.07 16.51
C LEU A 81 10.17 -2.82 16.81
N LYS A 82 8.88 -2.81 16.46
CA LYS A 82 7.98 -1.68 16.76
C LYS A 82 7.90 -1.43 18.26
N LEU A 83 7.76 -2.49 19.05
CA LEU A 83 7.73 -2.40 20.51
C LEU A 83 9.07 -1.89 21.05
N LYS A 84 10.19 -2.42 20.52
CA LYS A 84 11.55 -1.98 20.89
C LYS A 84 11.78 -0.49 20.61
N TYR A 85 11.28 0.01 19.48
CA TYR A 85 11.46 1.41 19.04
C TYR A 85 10.27 2.31 19.37
N ALA A 86 9.35 1.89 20.25
CA ALA A 86 8.16 2.67 20.57
C ALA A 86 8.50 4.06 21.16
N HIS A 87 9.63 4.17 21.85
CA HIS A 87 10.15 5.43 22.40
C HIS A 87 10.58 6.45 21.33
N LEU A 88 10.76 6.04 20.07
CA LEU A 88 11.11 6.92 18.96
C LEU A 88 9.88 7.42 18.18
N ASN A 89 8.67 7.05 18.60
CA ASN A 89 7.45 7.41 17.88
C ASN A 89 7.23 8.93 17.92
N GLU A 90 7.10 9.54 16.74
CA GLU A 90 6.85 10.98 16.56
C GLU A 90 5.36 11.33 16.64
N LEU A 91 4.48 10.34 16.61
CA LEU A 91 3.02 10.52 16.57
C LEU A 91 2.35 9.98 17.83
N THR A 92 1.15 10.48 18.08
CA THR A 92 0.28 9.97 19.14
C THR A 92 -0.42 8.69 18.68
N TRP A 93 -0.59 7.74 19.61
CA TRP A 93 -1.39 6.54 19.37
C TRP A 93 -2.79 6.90 18.81
N PRO A 94 -3.33 6.16 17.82
CA PRO A 94 -2.87 4.87 17.29
C PRO A 94 -1.82 4.94 16.18
N ASP A 95 -1.41 6.14 15.78
CA ASP A 95 -0.47 6.32 14.69
C ASP A 95 0.97 6.09 15.13
N PHE A 96 1.80 5.61 14.20
CA PHE A 96 3.20 5.31 14.45
C PHE A 96 4.07 5.77 13.29
N LYS A 97 5.02 6.66 13.57
CA LYS A 97 5.97 7.16 12.57
C LYS A 97 7.32 7.43 13.22
N ILE A 98 8.37 7.03 12.51
CA ILE A 98 9.76 7.37 12.79
C ILE A 98 10.34 7.85 11.46
N THR A 99 10.97 9.02 11.41
CA THR A 99 11.51 9.59 10.16
C THR A 99 12.62 8.71 9.57
N ASN A 100 13.56 8.25 10.40
CA ASN A 100 14.61 7.30 10.02
C ASN A 100 14.35 5.93 10.64
N ASP A 101 13.20 5.35 10.28
CA ASP A 101 12.72 4.11 10.90
C ASP A 101 13.72 2.94 10.70
N PRO A 102 14.32 2.41 11.79
CA PRO A 102 15.29 1.32 11.72
C PRO A 102 14.69 -0.01 11.26
N ARG A 103 13.36 -0.12 11.19
CA ARG A 103 12.65 -1.32 10.72
C ARG A 103 12.60 -1.43 9.20
N VAL A 104 12.92 -0.35 8.49
CA VAL A 104 12.87 -0.28 7.03
C VAL A 104 14.15 -0.85 6.45
N THR A 105 14.03 -1.78 5.50
CA THR A 105 15.20 -2.41 4.87
C THR A 105 15.89 -1.45 3.89
N ARG A 106 17.08 -1.80 3.41
CA ARG A 106 17.83 -0.93 2.48
C ARG A 106 17.08 -0.76 1.17
N VAL A 107 16.58 -1.86 0.59
CA VAL A 107 15.72 -1.84 -0.60
C VAL A 107 14.40 -1.14 -0.28
N GLY A 108 13.80 -1.42 0.88
CA GLY A 108 12.57 -0.77 1.32
C GLY A 108 12.65 0.76 1.37
N ARG A 109 13.81 1.33 1.75
CA ARG A 109 14.03 2.78 1.74
C ARG A 109 13.97 3.36 0.33
N ILE A 110 14.53 2.67 -0.66
CA ILE A 110 14.48 3.08 -2.07
C ILE A 110 13.04 3.01 -2.56
N LEU A 111 12.35 1.89 -2.32
CA LEU A 111 10.96 1.69 -2.76
C LEU A 111 10.03 2.77 -2.23
N ARG A 112 10.15 3.15 -0.95
CA ARG A 112 9.38 4.26 -0.36
C ARG A 112 9.69 5.60 -1.00
N LYS A 113 10.96 5.87 -1.28
CA LYS A 113 11.39 7.13 -1.93
C LYS A 113 10.83 7.25 -3.35
N THR A 114 10.69 6.13 -4.05
CA THR A 114 10.18 6.07 -5.43
C THR A 114 8.68 5.75 -5.50
N SER A 115 8.00 5.57 -4.37
CA SER A 115 6.58 5.15 -4.29
C SER A 115 6.27 3.87 -5.06
N LEU A 116 7.22 2.93 -5.05
CA LEU A 116 7.06 1.62 -5.66
C LEU A 116 6.49 0.58 -4.69
N ASP A 117 6.32 0.92 -3.41
CA ASP A 117 5.83 0.02 -2.35
C ASP A 117 4.31 -0.15 -2.24
#